data_AF-A0A2U3R9K5-F1
#
_entry.id   AF-A0A2U3R9K5-F1
#
_cell.length_a   1.000
_cell.length_b   1.000
_cell.length_c   1.000
_cell.angle_alpha   90.00
_cell.angle_beta   90.00
_cell.angle_gamma   90.00
#
_symmetry.space_group_name_H-M   'P 1'
#
loop_
_entity.id
_entity.type
_entity.pdbx_description
1 polymer ?
#
loop_
_entity_poly.entity_id
_entity_poly.type
_entity_poly.pdbx_seq_one_letter_code
_entity_poly.pdbx_strand_id
1 'polypeptide(L)'
;MTANLLLATLRTIFNKAIKWGLIENNPTLEIEQHKLQARERRLSYDEMDRFLQVLCGEASPLIRDFALLALYTAARKSNVLEMEWDNIDFERKIWHIPKN
;
A
#
# COMPACT_ATOMS: atom_id res chain seq x y z
N MET A 1 -7.00 -8.57 -10.11
CA MET A 1 -6.65 -8.57 -8.68
C MET A 1 -7.75 -9.18 -7.81
N THR A 2 -9.01 -8.75 -7.94
CA THR A 2 -10.16 -9.26 -7.14
C THR A 2 -10.35 -10.78 -7.19
N ALA A 3 -10.23 -11.41 -8.37
CA ALA A 3 -10.39 -12.87 -8.51
C ALA A 3 -9.29 -13.65 -7.75
N ASN A 4 -8.02 -13.25 -7.86
CA ASN A 4 -6.92 -13.92 -7.14
C ASN A 4 -7.01 -13.72 -5.64
N LEU A 5 -7.50 -12.56 -5.18
CA LEU A 5 -7.75 -12.32 -3.77
C LEU A 5 -8.84 -13.25 -3.25
N LEU A 6 -9.96 -13.37 -3.96
CA LEU A 6 -11.03 -14.31 -3.61
C LEU A 6 -10.50 -15.75 -3.55
N LEU A 7 -9.72 -16.17 -4.55
CA LEU A 7 -9.12 -17.50 -4.58
C LEU A 7 -8.17 -17.74 -3.40
N ALA A 8 -7.35 -16.75 -3.03
CA ALA A 8 -6.48 -16.85 -1.86
C ALA A 8 -7.27 -16.96 -0.54
N THR A 9 -8.36 -16.20 -0.43
CA THR A 9 -9.28 -16.28 0.72
C THR A 9 -9.93 -17.65 0.81
N LEU A 10 -10.50 -18.15 -0.29
CA LEU A 10 -11.12 -19.48 -0.34
C LEU A 10 -10.10 -20.57 -0.01
N ARG A 11 -8.89 -20.51 -0.58
CA ARG A 11 -7.81 -21.46 -0.27
C ARG A 11 -7.49 -21.48 1.22
N THR A 12 -7.47 -20.31 1.87
CA THR A 12 -7.25 -20.19 3.32
C THR A 12 -8.38 -20.81 4.12
N ILE A 13 -9.64 -20.55 3.74
CA ILE A 13 -10.83 -21.12 4.39
C ILE A 13 -10.81 -22.65 4.32
N PHE A 14 -10.60 -23.23 3.14
CA PHE A 14 -10.60 -24.68 2.96
C PHE A 14 -9.39 -25.35 3.65
N ASN A 15 -8.21 -24.71 3.65
CA ASN A 15 -7.08 -25.20 4.46
C ASN A 15 -7.41 -25.23 5.96
N LYS A 16 -8.17 -24.24 6.45
CA LYS A 16 -8.64 -24.23 7.84
C LYS A 16 -9.65 -25.36 8.10
N ALA A 17 -10.57 -25.60 7.16
CA ALA A 17 -11.54 -26.69 7.24
C ALA A 17 -10.87 -28.07 7.28
N ILE A 18 -9.81 -28.29 6.48
CA ILE A 18 -8.97 -29.51 6.56
C ILE A 18 -8.33 -29.64 7.93
N LYS A 19 -7.73 -28.56 8.45
CA LYS A 19 -7.11 -28.57 9.79
C LYS A 19 -8.12 -28.92 10.90
N TRP A 20 -9.39 -28.62 10.69
CA TRP A 20 -10.48 -28.97 11.61
C TRP A 20 -11.11 -30.35 11.33
N GLY A 21 -10.62 -31.08 10.33
CA GLY A 21 -11.15 -32.39 9.96
C GLY A 21 -12.55 -32.37 9.34
N LEU A 22 -13.00 -31.20 8.84
CA LEU A 22 -14.33 -31.05 8.23
C LEU A 22 -14.38 -31.58 6.78
N ILE A 23 -13.25 -31.52 6.08
CA ILE A 23 -13.07 -31.99 4.72
C ILE A 23 -11.66 -32.57 4.58
N GLU A 24 -11.48 -33.45 3.60
CA GLU A 24 -10.18 -34.09 3.35
C GLU A 24 -9.29 -33.29 2.38
N ASN A 25 -9.91 -32.60 1.42
CA ASN A 25 -9.21 -31.97 0.30
C ASN A 25 -9.66 -30.52 0.10
N ASN A 26 -8.74 -29.69 -0.41
CA ASN A 26 -9.02 -28.28 -0.69
C ASN A 26 -9.45 -28.12 -2.17
N PRO A 27 -10.70 -27.73 -2.46
CA PRO A 27 -11.22 -27.64 -3.82
C PRO A 27 -10.58 -26.53 -4.66
N THR A 28 -9.76 -25.67 -4.05
CA THR A 28 -9.05 -24.59 -4.76
C THR A 28 -7.60 -24.96 -5.11
N LEU A 29 -7.19 -26.23 -4.94
CA LEU A 29 -5.81 -26.63 -5.20
C LEU A 29 -5.43 -26.54 -6.68
N GLU A 30 -6.31 -26.94 -7.58
CA GLU A 30 -6.06 -26.99 -9.02
C GLU A 30 -6.46 -25.69 -9.75
N ILE A 31 -7.05 -24.72 -9.05
CA ILE A 31 -7.43 -23.45 -9.65
C ILE A 31 -6.19 -22.57 -9.78
N GLU A 32 -5.78 -22.31 -11.02
CA GLU A 32 -4.68 -21.40 -11.32
C GLU A 32 -5.07 -19.95 -11.03
N GLN A 33 -4.11 -19.18 -10.53
CA GLN A 33 -4.28 -17.73 -10.38
C GLN A 33 -4.30 -17.06 -11.75
N HIS A 34 -5.18 -16.07 -11.93
CA HIS A 34 -5.15 -15.22 -13.11
C HIS A 34 -3.81 -14.49 -13.19
N LYS A 35 -3.21 -14.44 -14.39
CA LYS A 35 -2.01 -13.66 -14.64
C LYS A 35 -2.30 -12.19 -14.35
N LEU A 36 -1.59 -11.63 -13.36
CA LEU A 36 -1.64 -10.20 -13.07
C LEU A 36 -0.55 -9.52 -13.89
N GLN A 37 -0.93 -8.46 -14.61
CA GLN A 37 0.06 -7.53 -15.13
C GLN A 37 0.55 -6.66 -13.99
N ALA A 38 1.86 -6.67 -13.76
CA ALA A 38 2.49 -5.74 -12.84
C ALA A 38 2.25 -4.31 -13.32
N ARG A 39 1.96 -3.39 -12.39
CA ARG A 39 1.99 -1.96 -12.73
C ARG A 39 3.45 -1.55 -12.89
N GLU A 40 3.87 -1.31 -14.12
CA GLU A 40 5.24 -0.87 -14.43
C GLU A 40 5.40 0.66 -14.43
N ARG A 41 4.28 1.40 -14.53
CA ARG A 41 4.31 2.86 -14.62
C ARG A 41 4.85 3.48 -13.32
N ARG A 42 5.96 4.20 -13.47
CA ARG A 42 6.49 5.16 -12.50
C ARG A 42 6.49 6.54 -13.16
N LEU A 43 6.52 7.60 -12.34
CA LEU A 43 6.72 8.94 -12.87
C LEU A 43 8.11 9.02 -13.51
N SER A 44 8.19 9.54 -14.72
CA SER A 44 9.49 9.94 -15.29
C SER A 44 10.02 11.19 -14.59
N TYR A 45 11.29 11.52 -14.79
CA TYR A 45 11.86 12.77 -14.28
C TYR A 45 11.10 14.00 -14.81
N ASP A 46 10.75 14.05 -16.10
CA ASP A 46 9.97 15.15 -16.68
C ASP A 46 8.53 15.23 -16.12
N GLU A 47 7.92 14.09 -15.76
CA GLU A 47 6.63 14.08 -15.07
C GLU A 47 6.77 14.56 -13.62
N MET A 48 7.87 14.21 -12.95
CA MET A 48 8.17 14.66 -11.58
C MET A 48 8.36 16.18 -11.52
N ASP A 49 9.09 16.77 -12.46
CA ASP A 49 9.32 18.22 -12.50
C ASP A 49 8.00 18.99 -12.69
N ARG A 50 7.18 18.55 -13.65
CA ARG A 50 5.84 19.13 -13.87
C ARG A 50 4.93 18.93 -12.66
N PHE A 51 5.00 17.77 -12.01
CA PHE A 51 4.25 17.50 -10.79
C PHE A 51 4.64 18.45 -9.67
N LEU A 52 5.95 18.62 -9.41
CA LEU A 52 6.45 19.51 -8.36
C LEU A 52 6.13 20.98 -8.66
N GLN A 53 6.17 21.41 -9.92
CA GLN A 53 5.80 22.76 -10.31
C GLN A 53 4.36 23.10 -9.92
N VAL A 54 3.40 22.25 -10.26
CA VAL A 54 1.98 22.44 -9.91
C VAL A 54 1.77 22.30 -8.40
N LEU A 55 2.40 21.29 -7.79
CA LEU A 55 2.25 21.01 -6.36
C LEU A 55 2.75 22.18 -5.49
N CYS A 56 3.87 22.79 -5.86
CA CYS A 56 4.45 23.90 -5.10
C CYS A 56 3.84 25.27 -5.46
N GLY A 57 3.31 25.43 -6.68
CA GLY A 57 2.76 26.71 -7.15
C GLY A 57 1.26 26.90 -6.94
N GLU A 58 0.47 25.83 -7.03
CA GLU A 58 -1.00 25.93 -7.13
C GLU A 58 -1.74 25.13 -6.04
N ALA A 59 -1.14 24.06 -5.50
CA ALA A 59 -1.81 23.22 -4.52
C ALA A 59 -1.97 23.93 -3.16
N SER A 60 -3.02 23.55 -2.43
CA SER A 60 -3.19 24.01 -1.05
C SER A 60 -2.02 23.52 -0.19
N PRO A 61 -1.63 24.26 0.87
CA PRO A 61 -0.53 23.86 1.75
C PRO A 61 -0.67 22.43 2.27
N LEU A 62 -1.89 22.02 2.64
CA LEU A 62 -2.16 20.66 3.12
C LEU A 62 -1.85 19.58 2.06
N ILE A 63 -2.30 19.78 0.82
CA ILE A 63 -2.06 18.81 -0.27
C ILE A 63 -0.59 18.77 -0.61
N ARG A 64 0.06 19.94 -0.68
CA ARG A 64 1.49 20.06 -0.94
C ARG A 64 2.30 19.32 0.12
N ASP A 65 2.07 19.61 1.40
CA ASP A 65 2.85 19.06 2.49
C ASP A 65 2.62 17.53 2.61
N PHE A 66 1.38 17.06 2.44
CA PHE A 66 1.06 15.63 2.35
C PHE A 66 1.83 14.93 1.22
N ALA A 67 1.78 15.49 0.00
CA ALA A 67 2.40 14.86 -1.16
C ALA A 67 3.93 14.88 -1.08
N LEU A 68 4.53 15.96 -0.58
CA LEU A 68 5.97 16.06 -0.36
C LEU A 68 6.44 15.08 0.73
N LEU A 69 5.70 14.96 1.84
CA LEU A 69 6.00 13.97 2.87
C LEU A 69 5.97 12.55 2.31
N ALA A 70 4.92 12.19 1.58
CA ALA A 70 4.81 10.87 0.95
C ALA A 70 5.95 10.61 -0.05
N LEU A 71 6.32 11.62 -0.84
CA LEU A 71 7.38 11.52 -1.85
C LEU A 71 8.77 11.37 -1.22
N TYR A 72 9.13 12.21 -0.25
CA TYR A 72 10.48 12.22 0.33
C TYR A 72 10.72 11.11 1.36
N THR A 73 9.68 10.61 2.01
CA THR A 73 9.81 9.52 3.00
C THR A 73 9.50 8.15 2.40
N ALA A 74 8.93 8.09 1.19
CA ALA A 74 8.36 6.89 0.60
C ALA A 74 7.34 6.17 1.50
N ALA A 75 6.74 6.88 2.47
CA ALA A 75 5.75 6.31 3.37
C ALA A 75 4.45 5.97 2.64
N ARG A 76 3.73 4.97 3.15
CA ARG A 76 2.41 4.62 2.63
C ARG A 76 1.44 5.77 2.87
N LYS A 77 0.50 5.97 1.95
CA LYS A 77 -0.57 6.98 2.06
C LYS A 77 -1.24 6.98 3.45
N SER A 78 -1.63 5.80 3.94
CA SER A 78 -2.28 5.65 5.24
C SER A 78 -1.39 6.18 6.37
N ASN A 79 -0.09 5.84 6.36
CA ASN A 79 0.84 6.29 7.39
C ASN A 79 0.94 7.82 7.44
N VAL A 80 1.01 8.48 6.27
CA VAL A 80 1.08 9.96 6.23
C VAL A 80 -0.22 10.60 6.72
N LEU A 81 -1.38 9.99 6.40
CA LEU A 81 -2.70 10.48 6.83
C LEU A 81 -2.96 10.27 8.32
N GLU A 82 -2.41 9.20 8.90
CA GLU A 82 -2.54 8.82 10.31
C GLU A 82 -1.39 9.35 11.17
N MET A 83 -0.51 10.18 10.60
CA MET A 83 0.65 10.73 11.30
C MET A 83 0.22 11.69 12.41
N GLU A 84 0.78 11.48 13.60
CA GLU A 84 0.58 12.36 14.75
C GLU A 84 1.89 13.08 15.11
N TRP A 85 1.78 14.25 15.75
CA TRP A 85 2.96 15.02 16.17
C TRP A 85 3.85 14.25 17.15
N ASP A 86 3.26 13.44 18.02
CA ASP A 86 3.97 12.58 18.98
C ASP A 86 4.81 11.48 18.30
N ASN A 87 4.63 11.26 16.99
CA ASN A 87 5.44 10.33 16.21
C ASN A 87 6.75 10.97 15.71
N ILE A 88 6.93 12.29 15.86
CA ILE A 88 8.05 13.04 15.26
C ILE A 88 9.02 13.50 16.35
N ASP A 89 10.25 13.00 16.26
CA ASP A 89 11.39 13.60 16.95
C ASP A 89 11.97 14.70 16.05
N PHE A 90 11.63 15.94 16.36
CA PHE A 90 12.07 17.11 15.58
C PHE A 90 13.56 17.42 15.75
N GLU A 91 14.17 17.10 16.90
CA GLU A 91 15.61 17.33 17.10
C GLU A 91 16.43 16.39 16.22
N ARG A 92 16.04 15.11 16.21
CA ARG A 92 16.71 14.07 15.41
C ARG A 92 16.23 14.03 13.97
N LYS A 93 15.12 14.72 13.64
CA LYS A 93 14.44 14.70 12.34
C LYS A 93 14.01 13.28 11.96
N ILE A 94 13.50 12.53 12.93
CA ILE A 94 13.05 11.15 12.76
C ILE A 94 11.53 11.09 12.91
N TRP A 95 10.88 10.47 11.95
CA TRP A 95 9.46 10.10 12.06
C TRP A 95 9.34 8.60 12.36
N HIS A 96 8.78 8.27 13.51
CA HIS A 96 8.50 6.91 13.95
C HIS A 96 7.11 6.47 13.49
N ILE A 97 7.03 5.49 12.61
CA ILE A 97 5.75 4.94 12.15
C ILE A 97 5.31 3.84 13.13
N PRO A 98 4.15 3.97 13.81
CA PRO A 98 3.64 2.95 14.72
C PRO A 98 3.40 1.61 14.00
N LYS A 99 3.67 0.50 14.71
CA LYS A 99 3.28 -0.84 14.26
C LYS A 99 1.89 -1.13 14.83
N ASN A 100 0.88 -1.11 13.98
CA ASN A 100 -0.42 -1.71 14.29
C ASN A 100 -0.35 -3.23 14.18
#